data_AF-A0A2S4XUG7-F1
#
_entry.id   AF-A0A2S4XUG7-F1
#
_cell.length_a   1.000
_cell.length_b   1.000
_cell.length_c   1.000
_cell.angle_alpha   90.00
_cell.angle_beta   90.00
_cell.angle_gamma   90.00
#
_symmetry.space_group_name_H-M   'P 1'
#
loop_
_entity.id
_entity.type
_entity.pdbx_description
1 polymer ?
#
loop_
_entity_poly.entity_id
_entity_poly.type
_entity_poly.pdbx_seq_one_letter_code
_entity_poly.pdbx_strand_id
1 'polypeptide(L)'
;GVLPAVALPDEAARIADLAARYPGTSWDRLLFSAKESVYKVWQPVTGTSLGFEDAEVTFDPSGGFLARVRPHGGPDGGTDGGPDGGLPRELAGRWRARDGLLLTAIAVPVP
;
A
#
# COMPACT_ATOMS: atom_id res chain seq x y z
N GLY A 1 18.07 -1.30 4.43
CA GLY A 1 16.64 -1.34 4.79
C GLY A 1 15.89 -2.21 3.79
N VAL A 2 14.59 -2.38 3.97
CA VAL A 2 13.75 -3.20 3.06
C VAL A 2 13.35 -2.43 1.78
N LEU A 3 13.57 -1.11 1.77
CA LEU A 3 13.11 -0.19 0.74
C LEU A 3 13.37 -0.64 -0.71
N PRO A 4 14.58 -1.09 -1.12
CA PRO A 4 14.84 -1.45 -2.51
C PRO A 4 14.03 -2.66 -3.02
N ALA A 5 13.52 -3.49 -2.12
CA ALA A 5 12.75 -4.67 -2.47
C ALA A 5 11.23 -4.40 -2.56
N VAL A 6 10.76 -3.28 -2.01
CA VAL A 6 9.32 -3.02 -1.82
C VAL A 6 8.85 -1.71 -2.44
N ALA A 7 9.75 -0.77 -2.70
CA ALA A 7 9.40 0.56 -3.19
C ALA A 7 9.50 0.66 -4.71
N LEU A 8 8.53 1.35 -5.29
CA LEU A 8 8.65 1.99 -6.59
C LEU A 8 9.64 3.16 -6.50
N PRO A 9 10.24 3.60 -7.63
CA PRO A 9 11.18 4.72 -7.63
C PRO A 9 10.62 6.00 -6.98
N ASP A 10 9.37 6.35 -7.30
CA ASP A 10 8.72 7.54 -6.74
C ASP A 10 8.40 7.40 -5.25
N GLU A 11 8.07 6.18 -4.79
CA GLU A 11 7.88 5.90 -3.37
C GLU A 11 9.21 6.03 -2.62
N ALA A 12 10.32 5.54 -3.18
CA ALA A 12 11.63 5.65 -2.54
C ALA A 12 12.02 7.11 -2.30
N ALA A 13 11.76 7.99 -3.26
CA ALA A 13 11.99 9.43 -3.12
C ALA A 13 11.11 10.05 -2.01
N ARG A 14 9.81 9.74 -1.99
CA ARG A 14 8.89 10.23 -0.94
C ARG A 14 9.26 9.71 0.45
N ILE A 15 9.69 8.45 0.56
CA ILE A 15 10.14 7.85 1.81
C ILE A 15 11.43 8.51 2.31
N ALA A 16 12.36 8.87 1.42
CA ALA A 16 13.56 9.61 1.81
C ALA A 16 13.22 11.00 2.39
N ASP A 17 12.29 11.73 1.78
CA ASP A 17 11.80 13.02 2.30
C ASP A 17 11.11 12.87 3.67
N LEU A 18 10.24 11.85 3.81
CA LEU A 18 9.60 11.55 5.09
C LEU A 18 10.60 11.19 6.19
N ALA A 19 11.63 10.41 5.87
CA ALA A 19 12.68 10.06 6.81
C ALA A 19 13.51 11.28 7.25
N ALA A 20 13.75 12.23 6.34
CA ALA A 20 14.44 13.48 6.68
C ALA A 20 13.60 14.38 7.59
N ARG A 21 12.28 14.48 7.34
CA ARG A 21 11.36 15.34 8.13
C ARG A 21 10.93 14.71 9.45
N TYR A 22 10.80 13.39 9.50
CA TYR A 22 10.28 12.63 10.64
C TYR A 22 11.18 11.43 10.97
N PRO A 23 12.41 11.67 11.48
CA PRO A 23 13.43 10.64 11.64
C PRO A 23 13.10 9.57 12.70
N GLY A 24 12.07 9.78 13.54
CA GLY A 24 11.65 8.82 14.57
C GLY A 24 10.83 7.63 14.05
N THR A 25 10.49 7.59 12.76
CA THR A 25 9.70 6.51 12.15
C THR A 25 10.54 5.73 11.14
N SER A 26 10.52 4.40 11.20
CA SER A 26 11.15 3.54 10.19
C SER A 26 10.28 3.46 8.94
N TRP A 27 10.32 4.50 8.11
CA TRP A 27 9.45 4.67 6.94
C TRP A 27 9.57 3.56 5.91
N ASP A 28 10.75 2.96 5.73
CA ASP A 28 10.94 1.81 4.83
C ASP A 28 10.14 0.58 5.28
N ARG A 29 10.20 0.25 6.57
CA ARG A 29 9.40 -0.83 7.18
C ARG A 29 7.91 -0.50 7.21
N LEU A 30 7.56 0.77 7.37
CA LEU A 30 6.18 1.22 7.35
C LEU A 30 5.56 1.06 5.96
N LEU A 31 6.31 1.39 4.89
CA LEU A 31 5.90 1.14 3.51
C LEU A 31 5.65 -0.35 3.27
N PHE A 32 6.59 -1.21 3.67
CA PHE A 32 6.42 -2.66 3.59
C PHE A 32 5.14 -3.12 4.32
N SER A 33 4.94 -2.68 5.57
CA SER A 33 3.74 -3.01 6.35
C SER A 33 2.45 -2.55 5.66
N ALA A 34 2.43 -1.36 5.07
CA ALA A 34 1.28 -0.85 4.34
C ALA A 34 0.95 -1.70 3.09
N LYS A 35 1.97 -2.09 2.30
CA LYS A 35 1.77 -2.97 1.14
C LYS A 35 1.28 -4.36 1.53
N GLU A 36 1.77 -4.90 2.64
CA GLU A 36 1.25 -6.14 3.22
C GLU A 36 -0.23 -6.02 3.63
N SER A 37 -0.64 -4.86 4.17
CA SER A 37 -2.06 -4.59 4.48
C SER A 37 -2.92 -4.52 3.22
N VAL A 38 -2.41 -3.95 2.12
CA VAL A 38 -3.08 -3.96 0.81
C VAL A 38 -3.28 -5.39 0.33
N TYR A 39 -2.23 -6.21 0.32
CA TYR A 39 -2.31 -7.61 -0.09
C TYR A 39 -3.34 -8.40 0.74
N LYS A 40 -3.35 -8.22 2.07
CA LYS A 40 -4.27 -8.92 2.99
C LYS A 40 -5.74 -8.55 2.79
N VAL A 41 -6.01 -7.33 2.31
CA VAL A 41 -7.37 -6.92 1.92
C VAL A 41 -7.72 -7.44 0.52
N TRP A 42 -6.77 -7.35 -0.40
CA TRP A 42 -6.99 -7.63 -1.81
C TRP A 42 -7.18 -9.12 -2.10
N GLN A 43 -6.21 -9.97 -1.74
CA GLN A 43 -6.16 -11.36 -2.18
C GLN A 43 -7.39 -12.17 -1.77
N PRO A 44 -7.94 -12.03 -0.54
CA PRO A 44 -9.16 -12.75 -0.16
C PRO A 44 -10.41 -12.35 -0.94
N VAL A 45 -10.48 -11.10 -1.44
CA VAL A 45 -11.66 -10.57 -2.14
C VAL A 45 -11.58 -10.79 -3.64
N THR A 46 -10.39 -10.59 -4.23
CA THR A 46 -10.21 -10.68 -5.69
C THR A 46 -9.73 -12.04 -6.16
N GLY A 47 -9.14 -12.84 -5.27
CA GLY A 47 -8.47 -14.10 -5.61
C GLY A 47 -7.12 -13.93 -6.32
N THR A 48 -6.69 -12.70 -6.59
CA THR A 48 -5.48 -12.38 -7.37
C THR A 48 -4.32 -11.98 -6.45
N SER A 49 -3.12 -12.45 -6.75
CA SER A 49 -1.90 -12.05 -6.04
C SER A 49 -1.41 -10.67 -6.50
N LEU A 50 -0.93 -9.85 -5.55
CA LEU A 50 -0.24 -8.59 -5.83
C LEU A 50 1.24 -8.69 -5.44
N GLY A 51 2.12 -8.25 -6.33
CA GLY A 51 3.51 -7.91 -6.02
C GLY A 51 3.61 -6.54 -5.33
N PHE A 52 4.82 -6.16 -4.92
CA PHE A 52 5.03 -4.84 -4.31
C PHE A 52 4.89 -3.71 -5.33
N GLU A 53 5.28 -3.97 -6.58
CA GLU A 53 5.19 -3.05 -7.71
C GLU A 53 3.74 -2.75 -8.13
N ASP A 54 2.80 -3.64 -7.77
CA ASP A 54 1.40 -3.55 -8.16
C ASP A 54 0.60 -2.54 -7.33
N ALA A 55 1.17 -2.03 -6.24
CA ALA A 55 0.52 -1.04 -5.39
C ALA A 55 1.46 0.12 -5.07
N GLU A 56 0.97 1.33 -5.28
CA GLU A 56 1.66 2.56 -4.88
C GLU A 56 1.03 3.12 -3.59
N VAL A 57 1.85 3.46 -2.61
CA VAL A 57 1.46 3.99 -1.31
C VAL A 57 1.96 5.42 -1.16
N THR A 58 1.08 6.28 -0.64
CA THR A 58 1.40 7.64 -0.19
C THR A 58 1.01 7.79 1.27
N PHE A 59 1.94 8.25 2.11
CA PHE A 59 1.69 8.46 3.53
C PHE A 59 1.30 9.91 3.84
N ASP A 60 0.34 10.05 4.75
CA ASP A 60 0.15 11.25 5.56
C ASP A 60 0.89 11.06 6.90
N PRO A 61 1.88 11.91 7.24
CA PRO A 61 2.59 11.87 8.52
C PRO A 61 1.70 11.91 9.77
N SER A 62 0.46 12.40 9.66
CA SER A 62 -0.51 12.44 10.77
C SER A 62 -1.08 11.06 11.15
N GLY A 63 -0.85 10.04 10.31
CA GLY A 63 -1.29 8.66 10.55
C GLY A 63 -2.19 8.04 9.49
N GLY A 64 -2.33 8.68 8.33
CA GLY A 64 -3.06 8.14 7.18
C GLY A 64 -2.12 7.57 6.13
N PHE A 65 -2.64 6.70 5.27
CA PHE A 65 -2.03 6.41 3.97
C PHE A 65 -3.09 6.10 2.93
N LEU A 66 -2.75 6.32 1.67
CA LEU A 66 -3.56 5.92 0.53
C LEU A 66 -2.74 4.94 -0.31
N ALA A 67 -3.32 3.78 -0.58
CA ALA A 67 -2.76 2.80 -1.50
C ALA A 67 -3.57 2.79 -2.80
N ARG A 68 -2.89 2.84 -3.94
CA ARG A 68 -3.48 2.73 -5.28
C ARG A 68 -2.97 1.46 -5.93
N VAL A 69 -3.87 0.51 -6.16
CA VAL A 69 -3.59 -0.73 -6.88
C VAL A 69 -3.59 -0.46 -8.39
N ARG A 70 -2.51 -0.85 -9.06
CA ARG A 70 -2.32 -0.69 -10.49
C ARG A 70 -3.17 -1.72 -11.25
N PRO A 71 -3.68 -1.38 -12.45
CA PRO A 71 -4.41 -2.35 -13.26
C PRO A 71 -3.53 -3.55 -13.63
N HIS A 72 -4.07 -4.76 -13.43
CA HIS A 72 -3.50 -5.98 -14.01
C HIS A 72 -4.03 -6.14 -15.43
N GLY A 73 -3.15 -6.11 -16.43
CA GLY A 73 -3.52 -6.44 -17.82
C GLY A 73 -2.59 -5.87 -18.88
N GLY A 74 -1.92 -6.75 -19.63
CA GLY A 74 -1.44 -6.43 -20.97
C GLY A 74 -2.62 -6.22 -21.94
N PRO A 75 -2.36 -5.88 -23.22
CA PRO A 75 -3.38 -5.47 -24.19
C PRO A 75 -4.54 -6.46 -24.41
N ASP A 76 -4.39 -7.74 -24.01
CA ASP A 76 -5.39 -8.79 -24.18
C ASP A 76 -6.08 -9.24 -22.87
N GLY A 77 -5.87 -8.52 -21.75
CA GLY A 77 -6.47 -8.84 -20.45
C GLY A 77 -7.89 -8.25 -20.32
N GLY A 78 -8.89 -9.11 -20.53
CA GLY A 78 -10.34 -8.87 -20.45
C GLY A 78 -10.82 -7.62 -19.69
N THR A 79 -11.56 -6.78 -20.41
CA THR A 79 -12.30 -5.61 -19.92
C THR A 79 -13.69 -5.96 -19.39
N ASP A 80 -13.85 -7.12 -18.74
CA ASP A 80 -15.15 -7.54 -18.22
C ASP A 80 -15.15 -7.59 -16.69
N GLY A 81 -15.43 -6.44 -16.08
CA GLY A 81 -16.07 -6.41 -14.76
C GLY A 81 -15.47 -5.47 -13.72
N GLY A 82 -15.81 -4.18 -13.78
CA GLY A 82 -15.86 -3.29 -12.60
C GLY A 82 -14.58 -3.25 -11.72
N PRO A 83 -14.67 -2.74 -10.48
CA PRO A 83 -13.59 -2.88 -9.50
C PRO A 83 -13.19 -4.36 -9.36
N ASP A 84 -11.89 -4.68 -9.44
CA ASP A 84 -11.36 -6.04 -9.36
C ASP A 84 -11.95 -6.75 -8.13
N GLY A 85 -12.85 -7.73 -8.35
CA GLY A 85 -13.52 -8.45 -7.26
C GLY A 85 -14.43 -7.62 -6.33
N GLY A 86 -14.82 -6.39 -6.72
CA GLY A 86 -15.66 -5.50 -5.90
C GLY A 86 -14.90 -4.51 -5.02
N LEU A 87 -13.55 -4.52 -5.02
CA LEU A 87 -12.74 -3.57 -4.27
C LEU A 87 -12.40 -2.30 -5.08
N PRO A 88 -12.49 -1.10 -4.47
CA PRO A 88 -11.95 0.09 -5.12
C PRO A 88 -10.43 -0.05 -5.31
N ARG A 89 -9.92 0.49 -6.42
CA ARG A 89 -8.48 0.54 -6.68
C ARG A 89 -7.72 1.43 -5.70
N GLU A 90 -8.42 2.36 -5.05
CA GLU A 90 -7.87 3.20 -3.99
C GLU A 90 -8.36 2.70 -2.62
N LEU A 91 -7.40 2.29 -1.79
CA LEU A 91 -7.64 1.78 -0.45
C LEU A 91 -7.05 2.76 0.57
N ALA A 92 -7.94 3.37 1.36
CA ALA A 92 -7.53 4.24 2.45
C ALA A 92 -7.16 3.41 3.68
N GLY A 93 -5.99 3.70 4.26
CA GLY A 93 -5.50 3.05 5.45
C GLY A 93 -5.06 4.02 6.53
N ARG A 94 -4.81 3.46 7.71
CA ARG A 94 -4.24 4.17 8.86
C ARG A 94 -2.98 3.48 9.33
N TRP A 95 -2.09 4.26 9.92
CA TRP A 95 -0.87 3.75 10.51
C TRP A 95 -0.54 4.40 11.84
N ARG A 96 0.21 3.65 12.67
CA ARG A 96 0.76 4.12 13.95
C ARG A 96 2.14 3.52 14.18
N ALA A 97 3.02 4.33 14.77
CA ALA A 97 4.33 3.93 15.27
C ALA A 97 4.43 4.28 16.76
N ARG A 98 4.46 3.27 17.63
CA ARG A 98 4.48 3.39 19.10
C ARG A 98 5.19 2.18 19.69
N ASP A 99 5.94 2.38 20.77
CA ASP A 99 6.51 1.30 21.59
C ASP A 99 7.31 0.25 20.79
N GLY A 100 8.05 0.71 19.77
CA GLY A 100 8.85 -0.15 18.90
C GLY A 100 8.05 -0.94 17.85
N LEU A 101 6.74 -0.72 17.74
CA LEU A 101 5.85 -1.40 16.80
C LEU A 101 5.36 -0.45 15.70
N LEU A 102 5.19 -1.01 14.50
CA LEU A 102 4.53 -0.37 13.37
C LEU A 102 3.23 -1.12 13.08
N LEU A 103 2.11 -0.40 13.13
CA LEU A 103 0.80 -0.93 12.77
C LEU A 103 0.31 -0.22 11.50
N THR A 104 -0.21 -1.00 10.56
CA THR A 104 -0.97 -0.50 9.41
C THR A 104 -2.28 -1.26 9.35
N ALA A 105 -3.35 -0.59 8.93
CA ALA A 105 -4.66 -1.20 8.80
C ALA A 105 -5.43 -0.55 7.65
N ILE A 106 -6.13 -1.36 6.88
CA ILE A 106 -7.11 -0.96 5.88
C ILE A 106 -8.42 -1.62 6.30
N ALA A 107 -9.50 -0.82 6.37
CA ALA A 107 -10.83 -1.33 6.64
C ALA A 107 -11.68 -1.06 5.40
N VAL A 108 -12.22 -2.13 4.81
CA VAL A 108 -13.15 -2.03 3.69
C VAL A 108 -14.57 -2.12 4.26
N PRO A 109 -15.44 -1.14 4.02
CA PRO A 109 -16.84 -1.23 4.43
C PRO A 109 -17.50 -2.45 3.79
N VAL A 110 -18.25 -3.21 4.58
CA VAL A 110 -19.16 -4.23 4.05
C VAL A 110 -20.37 -3.48 3.45
N PRO A 111 -20.89 -3.87 2.28
CA PRO A 111 -22.14 -3.32 1.73
C PRO A 111 -23.33 -3.46 2.68
#